data_AF-A0A8H7BUM1-F1
#
_entry.id   AF-A0A8H7BUM1-F1
#
_cell.length_a   1.000
_cell.length_b   1.000
_cell.length_c   1.000
_cell.angle_alpha   90.00
_cell.angle_beta   90.00
_cell.angle_gamma   90.00
#
_symmetry.space_group_name_H-M   'P 1'
#
loop_
_entity.id
_entity.type
_entity.pdbx_description
1 polymer ?
#
loop_
_entity_poly.entity_id
_entity_poly.type
_entity_poly.pdbx_seq_one_letter_code
_entity_poly.pdbx_strand_id
1 'polypeptide(L)'
;MEIPKFAVIRDQVHNTYKHPILHYVFEDEEFPDVPKDNLIVVDLNESATEVTSIDSYSPHFQVTNCRLEQSAVTDQFEENAGLLNLTIEGVSAPKAYVQFFVSI
;
A
#
# COMPACT_ATOMS: atom_id res chain seq x y z
N MET A 1 17.01 -4.16 3.77
CA MET A 1 15.81 -3.35 3.59
C MET A 1 14.63 -4.30 3.69
N GLU A 2 13.78 -4.12 4.70
CA GLU A 2 12.55 -4.90 4.81
C GLU A 2 11.49 -4.12 4.03
N ILE A 3 11.08 -4.63 2.88
CA ILE A 3 10.12 -3.93 2.01
C ILE A 3 8.74 -4.58 2.25
N PRO A 4 7.66 -3.80 2.39
CA PRO A 4 6.34 -4.37 2.65
C PRO A 4 5.92 -5.32 1.54
N LYS A 5 5.79 -6.62 1.81
CA LYS A 5 5.45 -7.64 0.79
C LYS A 5 3.96 -7.76 0.54
N PHE A 6 3.16 -7.26 1.48
CA PHE A 6 1.71 -7.32 1.42
C PHE A 6 1.15 -5.92 1.62
N ALA A 7 0.23 -5.55 0.73
CA ALA A 7 -0.58 -4.36 0.88
C ALA A 7 -2.04 -4.72 0.77
N VAL A 8 -2.87 -4.07 1.59
CA VAL A 8 -4.32 -4.18 1.54
C VAL A 8 -4.94 -2.79 1.58
N ILE A 9 -5.97 -2.59 0.76
CA ILE A 9 -6.81 -1.41 0.80
C ILE A 9 -8.11 -1.77 1.50
N ARG A 10 -8.39 -1.12 2.63
CA ARG A 10 -9.64 -1.25 3.37
C ARG A 10 -10.58 -0.11 2.99
N ASP A 11 -11.63 -0.46 2.27
CA ASP A 11 -12.72 0.46 1.95
C ASP A 11 -13.71 0.52 3.12
N GLN A 12 -13.72 1.64 3.81
CA GLN A 12 -14.55 1.86 4.99
C GLN A 12 -16.04 2.01 4.65
N VAL A 13 -16.39 2.45 3.44
CA VAL A 13 -17.80 2.64 3.03
C VAL A 13 -18.46 1.29 2.79
N HIS A 14 -17.79 0.43 2.03
CA HIS A 14 -18.35 -0.88 1.66
C HIS A 14 -17.93 -1.99 2.64
N ASN A 15 -17.06 -1.68 3.61
CA ASN A 15 -16.42 -2.62 4.53
C ASN A 15 -15.78 -3.82 3.80
N THR A 16 -15.02 -3.53 2.75
CA THR A 16 -14.35 -4.53 1.91
C THR A 16 -12.84 -4.35 1.92
N TYR A 17 -12.12 -5.44 1.65
CA TYR A 17 -10.68 -5.43 1.46
C TYR A 17 -10.38 -5.66 -0.03
N LYS A 18 -9.46 -4.86 -0.57
CA LYS A 18 -8.97 -4.96 -1.95
C LYS A 18 -7.47 -5.23 -1.92
N HIS A 19 -7.01 -6.05 -2.85
CA HIS A 19 -5.58 -6.34 -3.05
C HIS A 19 -5.08 -5.50 -4.23
N PRO A 20 -4.29 -4.44 -3.99
CA PRO A 20 -3.73 -3.63 -5.06
C PRO A 20 -2.61 -4.37 -5.79
N ILE A 21 -2.26 -3.88 -6.98
CA ILE A 21 -0.98 -4.21 -7.60
C ILE A 21 0.08 -3.33 -6.95
N LEU A 22 1.15 -3.94 -6.47
CA LEU A 22 2.29 -3.23 -5.87
C LEU A 22 3.39 -3.02 -6.92
N HIS A 23 3.89 -1.79 -6.96
CA HIS A 23 5.10 -1.39 -7.68
C HIS A 23 6.04 -0.74 -6.68
N TYR A 24 7.31 -1.14 -6.69
CA TYR A 24 8.35 -0.47 -5.91
C TYR A 24 9.14 0.39 -6.88
N VAL A 25 9.41 1.64 -6.50
CA VAL A 25 10.14 2.60 -7.32
C VAL A 25 11.26 3.18 -6.46
N PHE A 26 12.50 2.83 -6.77
CA PHE A 26 13.66 3.39 -6.08
C PHE A 26 14.12 4.70 -6.73
N GLU A 27 14.93 5.49 -6.03
CA GLU A 27 15.34 6.86 -6.46
C GLU A 27 15.94 6.93 -7.88
N ASP A 28 16.62 5.87 -8.32
CA ASP A 28 17.27 5.79 -9.63
C ASP A 28 16.40 5.12 -10.72
N GLU A 29 15.14 4.79 -10.42
CA GLU A 29 14.23 4.12 -11.33
C GLU A 29 13.19 5.08 -11.93
N GLU A 30 12.79 4.81 -13.17
CA GLU A 30 11.69 5.54 -13.79
C GLU A 30 10.35 5.11 -13.17
N PHE A 31 9.47 6.09 -12.96
CA PHE A 31 8.11 5.80 -12.48
C PHE A 31 7.37 4.91 -13.49
N PRO A 32 6.66 3.86 -13.04
CA PRO A 32 6.02 2.90 -13.93
C PRO A 32 4.89 3.55 -14.75
N ASP A 33 4.66 3.04 -15.95
CA ASP A 33 3.54 3.46 -16.81
C ASP A 33 2.21 2.88 -16.29
N VAL A 34 1.68 3.49 -15.22
CA VAL A 34 0.41 3.13 -14.58
C VAL A 34 -0.63 4.23 -14.76
N PRO A 35 -1.93 3.87 -14.93
CA PRO A 35 -3.00 4.85 -15.02
C PRO A 35 -3.07 5.73 -13.76
N LYS A 36 -2.76 7.03 -13.92
CA LYS A 36 -2.69 8.00 -12.81
C LYS A 36 -4.01 8.15 -12.05
N ASP A 37 -5.12 7.89 -12.71
CA ASP A 37 -6.47 7.97 -12.15
C ASP A 37 -6.80 6.82 -11.18
N ASN A 38 -5.92 5.82 -11.03
CA ASN A 38 -6.11 4.71 -10.10
C ASN A 38 -4.84 4.37 -9.32
N LEU A 39 -4.04 5.39 -9.03
CA LEU A 39 -2.75 5.29 -8.37
C LEU A 39 -2.80 5.85 -6.95
N ILE A 40 -2.16 5.14 -6.03
CA ILE A 40 -1.81 5.62 -4.69
C ILE A 40 -0.28 5.56 -4.60
N VAL A 41 0.35 6.65 -4.20
CA VAL A 41 1.80 6.72 -3.95
C VAL A 41 2.01 6.75 -2.44
N VAL A 42 2.91 5.92 -1.95
CA VAL A 42 3.23 5.79 -0.53
C VAL A 42 4.73 5.93 -0.37
N ASP A 43 5.19 7.08 0.10
CA ASP A 43 6.60 7.24 0.36
C ASP A 43 6.96 6.58 1.69
N LEU A 44 8.08 5.84 1.70
CA LEU A 44 8.67 5.28 2.91
C LEU A 44 9.96 6.00 3.26
N ASN A 45 10.41 5.83 4.51
CA ASN A 45 11.74 6.27 4.93
C ASN A 45 12.84 5.37 4.31
N GLU A 46 14.10 5.77 4.44
CA GLU A 46 15.27 5.06 3.90
C GLU A 46 15.38 3.58 4.37
N SER A 47 14.77 3.25 5.51
CA SER A 47 14.77 1.89 6.06
C SER A 47 13.56 1.05 5.64
N ALA A 48 12.59 1.65 4.93
CA ALA A 48 11.29 1.09 4.58
C ALA A 48 10.45 0.62 5.79
N THR A 49 10.65 1.25 6.96
CA THR A 49 9.98 0.88 8.22
C THR A 49 8.88 1.84 8.63
N GLU A 50 8.82 3.02 8.02
CA GLU A 50 7.82 4.06 8.33
C GLU A 50 7.31 4.71 7.05
N VAL A 51 6.02 5.01 7.03
CA VAL A 51 5.37 5.81 5.97
C VAL A 51 5.65 7.28 6.23
N THR A 52 6.28 7.95 5.25
CA THR A 52 6.59 9.38 5.32
C THR A 52 5.50 10.22 4.65
N SER A 53 4.89 9.70 3.59
CA SER A 53 3.80 10.38 2.87
C SER A 53 2.83 9.38 2.26
N ILE A 54 1.60 9.84 1.95
CA ILE A 54 0.67 9.08 1.13
C ILE A 54 -0.20 10.03 0.30
N ASP A 55 -0.24 9.79 -1.00
CA ASP A 55 -1.03 10.55 -1.95
C ASP A 55 -1.93 9.61 -2.77
N SER A 56 -3.24 9.87 -2.75
CA SER A 56 -4.19 9.20 -3.65
C SER A 56 -4.47 10.11 -4.85
N TYR A 57 -4.14 9.62 -6.04
CA TYR A 57 -4.49 10.28 -7.30
C TYR A 57 -5.81 9.78 -7.87
N SER A 58 -6.45 8.80 -7.21
CA SER A 58 -7.71 8.25 -7.67
C SER A 58 -8.89 9.17 -7.31
N PRO A 59 -9.73 9.58 -8.30
CA PRO A 59 -10.95 10.31 -8.01
C PRO A 59 -12.03 9.42 -7.37
N HIS A 60 -11.79 8.11 -7.30
CA HIS A 60 -12.74 7.12 -6.82
C HIS A 60 -12.43 6.62 -5.41
N PHE A 61 -11.30 7.02 -4.82
CA PHE A 61 -10.89 6.57 -3.50
C PHE A 61 -10.08 7.64 -2.79
N GLN A 62 -10.59 8.08 -1.64
CA GLN A 62 -9.88 9.01 -0.78
C GLN A 62 -9.26 8.25 0.39
N VAL A 63 -7.94 8.33 0.52
CA VAL A 63 -7.20 7.80 1.67
C VAL A 63 -7.58 8.58 2.92
N THR A 64 -7.85 7.85 3.99
CA THR A 64 -8.11 8.39 5.34
C THR A 64 -7.02 8.01 6.33
N ASN A 65 -6.31 6.90 6.11
CA ASN A 65 -5.22 6.44 6.96
C ASN A 65 -4.27 5.51 6.20
N CYS A 66 -3.02 5.43 6.62
CA CYS A 66 -2.06 4.46 6.14
C CYS A 66 -1.18 4.00 7.29
N ARG A 67 -1.02 2.69 7.45
CA ARG A 67 -0.18 2.12 8.50
C ARG A 67 0.69 1.02 7.94
N LEU A 68 1.91 0.96 8.46
CA LEU A 68 2.87 -0.09 8.18
C LEU A 68 3.07 -0.89 9.48
N GLU A 69 2.77 -2.18 9.44
CA GLU A 69 2.76 -3.06 10.61
C GLU A 69 3.71 -4.23 10.39
N GLN A 70 4.67 -4.42 11.30
CA GLN A 70 5.52 -5.60 11.30
C GLN A 70 4.80 -6.75 12.02
N SER A 71 4.54 -7.83 11.30
CA SER A 71 3.97 -9.05 11.86
C SER A 71 5.07 -10.04 12.16
N ALA A 72 5.12 -10.54 13.39
CA ALA A 72 5.95 -11.67 13.74
C ALA A 72 5.35 -12.93 13.11
N VAL A 73 6.06 -13.57 12.20
CA VAL A 73 5.68 -14.90 11.71
C VAL A 73 6.07 -15.90 12.79
N THR A 74 5.11 -16.42 13.52
CA THR A 74 5.32 -17.45 14.53
C THR A 74 5.46 -18.83 13.87
N ASP A 75 6.36 -18.99 12.88
CA ASP A 75 6.68 -20.31 12.33
C ASP A 75 7.92 -20.87 13.03
N GLN A 76 7.79 -22.07 13.59
CA GLN A 76 8.84 -22.74 14.38
C GLN A 76 10.05 -23.22 13.55
N PHE A 77 10.14 -22.82 12.27
CA PHE A 77 11.10 -23.36 11.31
C PHE A 77 11.90 -22.34 10.50
N GLU A 78 11.64 -21.03 10.61
CA GLU A 78 12.43 -20.02 9.89
C GLU A 78 12.77 -18.83 10.80
N GLU A 79 14.06 -18.47 10.80
CA GLU A 79 14.61 -17.34 11.56
C GLU A 79 13.89 -16.03 11.19
N ASN A 80 13.15 -15.46 12.15
CA ASN A 80 12.86 -14.03 12.33
C ASN A 80 12.88 -13.13 11.07
N ALA A 81 12.15 -13.49 10.01
CA ALA A 81 11.84 -12.57 8.94
C ALA A 81 10.54 -11.83 9.31
N GLY A 82 10.66 -10.65 9.93
CA GLY A 82 9.51 -9.80 10.18
C GLY A 82 8.81 -9.47 8.86
N LEU A 83 7.52 -9.79 8.73
CA LEU A 83 6.76 -9.44 7.54
C LEU A 83 6.16 -8.06 7.74
N LEU A 84 6.53 -7.13 6.87
CA LEU A 84 5.92 -5.80 6.82
C LEU A 84 4.64 -5.82 5.99
N ASN A 85 3.55 -5.38 6.61
CA ASN A 85 2.22 -5.31 6.05
C ASN A 85 1.78 -3.84 5.95
N LEU A 86 1.46 -3.40 4.73
CA LEU A 86 0.93 -2.06 4.48
C LEU A 86 -0.60 -2.13 4.45
N THR A 87 -1.26 -1.36 5.32
CA THR A 87 -2.72 -1.20 5.27
C THR A 87 -3.06 0.24 4.94
N ILE A 88 -3.75 0.43 3.83
CA ILE A 88 -4.29 1.71 3.39
C ILE A 88 -5.79 1.72 3.67
N GLU A 89 -6.27 2.64 4.47
CA GLU A 89 -7.69 2.82 4.73
C GLU A 89 -8.21 4.03 3.98
N GLY A 90 -9.44 3.94 3.49
CA GLY A 90 -10.06 5.05 2.80
C GLY A 90 -11.51 4.81 2.47
N VAL A 91 -12.10 5.76 1.75
CA VAL A 91 -13.52 5.79 1.38
C VAL A 91 -13.65 5.77 -0.13
N SER A 92 -14.35 4.76 -0.67
CA SER A 92 -14.66 4.73 -2.10
C SER A 92 -15.84 5.63 -2.44
N ALA A 93 -15.82 6.19 -3.65
CA ALA A 93 -16.99 6.81 -4.24
C ALA A 93 -18.13 5.77 -4.43
N PRO A 94 -19.42 6.19 -4.34
CA PRO A 94 -20.55 5.30 -4.58
C PRO A 94 -20.47 4.76 -6.01
N LYS A 95 -20.25 3.43 -6.17
CA LYS A 95 -20.10 2.66 -7.43
C LYS A 95 -18.69 2.45 -8.00
N ALA A 96 -17.63 2.59 -7.21
CA ALA A 96 -16.27 2.33 -7.68
C ALA A 96 -15.86 0.84 -7.59
N TYR A 97 -15.85 0.13 -8.72
CA TYR A 97 -15.04 -1.08 -8.91
C TYR A 97 -13.76 -0.68 -9.64
N VAL A 98 -12.70 -0.49 -8.85
CA VAL A 98 -11.44 0.09 -9.33
C VAL A 98 -10.29 -0.79 -8.86
N GLN A 99 -9.39 -1.09 -9.79
CA GLN A 99 -8.11 -1.69 -9.50
C GLN A 99 -7.14 -0.59 -9.10
N PHE A 100 -6.51 -0.73 -7.93
CA PHE A 100 -5.54 0.24 -7.45
C PHE A 100 -4.13 -0.25 -7.72
N PHE A 101 -3.29 0.69 -8.11
CA PHE A 101 -1.83 0.55 -8.14
C PHE A 101 -1.28 1.29 -6.93
N VAL A 102 -0.41 0.64 -6.17
CA VAL A 102 0.31 1.25 -5.06
C VAL A 102 1.77 1.30 -5.45
N SER A 103 2.30 2.51 -5.60
CA SER A 103 3.73 2.75 -5.77
C SER A 103 4.35 3.06 -4.42
N ILE A 104 5.44 2.38 -4.08
CA ILE A 104 6.20 2.53 -2.83
C ILE A 104 7.62 2.99 -3.15
#